data_AF-A0A1F1EF13-F1
#
_entry.id   AF-A0A1F1EF13-F1
#
_cell.length_a   1.000
_cell.length_b   1.000
_cell.length_c   1.000
_cell.angle_alpha   90.00
_cell.angle_beta   90.00
_cell.angle_gamma   90.00
#
_symmetry.space_group_name_H-M   'P 1'
#
loop_
_entity.id
_entity.type
_entity.pdbx_description
1 polymer ?
#
loop_
_entity_poly.entity_id
_entity_poly.type
_entity_poly.pdbx_seq_one_letter_code
_entity_poly.pdbx_strand_id
1 'polypeptide(L)'
;MTLSLYPIPHLGLGAVQELPVHPASASQNSPSAEAKQREVNATLSRQPDGTWQVATAAGVVGLIAPQDAAEYPEIELLFDAQLTPAVTLRQSPQPTVLLPRPGLCLPANNPPSSPWALLSFAPAISITDIPDEVDIPQFGRIHLLVTLRAAESDPQRISAYLGPQFIGTLDSYPDYLPDLLVQHAKQGLSTLAHAYHFPRQGGRVLNIYAGKQIEQETRDGSGQERLLAENTRSASSAAATFETASFKAITDEDLSRIDRLPQKATADSTPTKKNNKSWLIFALVIVCIAVLIAVLIAL
;
A
#
# COMPACT_ATOMS: atom_id res chain seq x y z
N MET A 1 30.53 6.60 -5.53
CA MET A 1 29.31 6.46 -4.71
C MET A 1 28.40 5.49 -5.44
N THR A 2 27.96 4.42 -4.78
CA THR A 2 26.99 3.48 -5.36
C THR A 2 25.63 4.17 -5.44
N LEU A 3 25.03 4.25 -6.64
CA LEU A 3 23.67 4.78 -6.80
C LEU A 3 22.68 3.82 -6.13
N SER A 4 21.94 4.29 -5.12
CA SER A 4 20.81 3.56 -4.56
C SER A 4 19.60 3.76 -5.46
N LEU A 5 19.30 2.75 -6.28
CA LEU A 5 18.17 2.76 -7.21
C LEU A 5 16.85 2.55 -6.46
N TYR A 6 15.84 3.33 -6.83
CA TYR A 6 14.46 3.19 -6.36
C TYR A 6 13.57 2.76 -7.54
N PRO A 7 13.09 1.51 -7.59
CA PRO A 7 12.27 1.03 -8.70
C PRO A 7 10.87 1.67 -8.67
N ILE A 8 10.46 2.22 -9.81
CA ILE A 8 9.11 2.72 -10.04
C ILE A 8 8.53 1.93 -11.21
N PRO A 9 7.72 0.91 -10.94
CA PRO A 9 7.05 0.18 -12.00
C PRO A 9 6.00 1.07 -12.65
N HIS A 10 5.59 0.70 -13.85
CA HIS A 10 4.44 1.31 -14.51
C HIS A 10 3.30 0.30 -14.72
N LEU A 11 3.63 -1.00 -14.83
CA LEU A 11 2.66 -2.08 -15.03
C LEU A 11 1.90 -2.43 -13.75
N GLY A 12 0.60 -2.65 -13.89
CA GLY A 12 -0.30 -2.99 -12.79
C GLY A 12 -0.81 -1.79 -11.99
N LEU A 13 -0.18 -0.62 -12.07
CA LEU A 13 -0.42 0.48 -11.13
C LEU A 13 -1.56 1.43 -11.55
N GLY A 14 -2.52 0.91 -12.32
CA GLY A 14 -3.59 1.70 -12.94
C GLY A 14 -3.20 2.20 -14.33
N ALA A 15 -3.57 3.44 -14.64
CA ALA A 15 -3.26 4.04 -15.94
C ALA A 15 -1.80 4.46 -16.00
N VAL A 16 -1.09 4.05 -17.06
CA VAL A 16 0.28 4.46 -17.35
C VAL A 16 0.26 5.84 -17.97
N GLN A 17 1.12 6.73 -17.48
CA GLN A 17 1.44 8.01 -18.10
C GLN A 17 2.73 7.89 -18.89
N GLU A 18 2.79 8.65 -19.99
CA GLU A 18 3.88 8.60 -20.95
C GLU A 18 4.50 9.99 -21.04
N LEU A 19 5.64 10.18 -20.38
CA LEU A 19 6.33 11.47 -20.37
C LEU A 19 7.26 11.55 -21.58
N PRO A 20 7.12 12.57 -22.45
CA PRO A 20 7.97 12.70 -23.62
C PRO A 20 9.42 12.96 -23.22
N VAL A 21 10.35 12.29 -23.91
CA VAL A 21 11.79 12.51 -23.76
C VAL A 21 12.30 13.27 -24.97
N HIS A 22 12.83 14.47 -24.74
CA HIS A 22 13.38 15.35 -25.76
C HIS A 22 14.90 15.17 -25.88
N PRO A 23 15.50 15.34 -27.07
CA PRO A 23 16.95 15.26 -27.23
C PRO A 23 17.67 16.27 -26.33
N ALA A 24 18.77 15.86 -25.68
CA ALA A 24 19.56 16.76 -24.83
C ALA A 24 20.38 17.77 -25.66
N SER A 25 20.58 17.50 -26.95
CA SER A 25 21.23 18.40 -27.92
C SER A 25 20.67 18.18 -29.32
N ALA A 26 20.61 19.23 -30.14
CA ALA A 26 20.16 19.18 -31.53
C ALA A 26 21.01 18.25 -32.44
N SER A 27 22.19 17.82 -31.98
CA SER A 27 23.04 16.85 -32.69
C SER A 27 22.74 15.39 -32.35
N GLN A 28 21.91 15.11 -31.35
CA GLN A 28 21.41 13.77 -31.05
C GLN A 28 20.18 13.49 -31.92
N ASN A 29 20.39 13.48 -33.24
CA ASN A 29 19.30 13.26 -34.19
C ASN A 29 18.96 11.77 -34.29
N SER A 30 17.69 11.53 -34.00
CA SER A 30 16.79 10.53 -34.57
C SER A 30 17.22 9.06 -34.47
N PRO A 31 16.57 8.27 -33.59
CA PRO A 31 16.52 6.84 -33.77
C PRO A 31 16.03 6.53 -35.20
N SER A 32 16.69 5.60 -35.87
CA SER A 32 16.25 5.08 -37.17
C SER A 32 14.75 4.77 -37.11
N ALA A 33 13.97 5.16 -38.12
CA ALA A 33 12.52 4.97 -38.19
C ALA A 33 12.06 3.49 -38.13
N GLU A 34 13.02 2.56 -38.10
CA GLU A 34 12.86 1.11 -37.98
C GLU A 34 13.06 0.58 -36.54
N ALA A 35 13.31 1.47 -35.56
CA ALA A 35 13.45 1.07 -34.16
C ALA A 35 12.13 0.49 -33.65
N LYS A 36 12.07 -0.85 -33.56
CA LYS A 36 10.95 -1.55 -32.92
C LYS A 36 10.74 -0.99 -31.51
N GLN A 37 9.49 -0.72 -31.16
CA GLN A 37 9.11 -0.33 -29.81
C GLN A 37 9.66 -1.36 -28.82
N ARG A 38 10.49 -0.89 -27.89
CA ARG A 38 11.11 -1.74 -26.87
C ARG A 38 11.13 -1.00 -25.54
N GLU A 39 10.71 -1.68 -24.49
CA GLU A 39 10.84 -1.20 -23.13
C GLU A 39 12.20 -1.61 -22.56
N VAL A 40 12.89 -0.66 -21.95
CA VAL A 40 14.21 -0.83 -21.33
C VAL A 40 14.24 -0.08 -19.99
N ASN A 41 15.13 -0.50 -19.09
CA ASN A 41 15.34 0.22 -17.84
C ASN A 41 16.08 1.54 -18.11
N ALA A 42 15.62 2.60 -17.46
CA ALA A 42 16.24 3.90 -17.46
C ALA A 42 16.30 4.45 -16.04
N THR A 43 17.12 5.48 -15.85
CA THR A 43 17.19 6.25 -14.61
C THR A 43 16.89 7.71 -14.89
N LEU A 44 16.34 8.38 -13.88
CA LEU A 44 16.12 9.82 -13.89
C LEU A 44 17.17 10.50 -13.03
N SER A 45 17.63 11.69 -13.43
CA SER A 45 18.42 12.57 -12.58
C SER A 45 17.98 14.03 -12.71
N ARG A 46 17.82 14.69 -11.57
CA ARG A 46 17.49 16.11 -11.47
C ARG A 46 18.58 16.97 -12.10
N GLN A 47 18.18 17.95 -12.91
CA GLN A 47 19.06 19.00 -13.43
C GLN A 47 18.77 20.34 -12.72
N PRO A 48 19.73 21.28 -12.67
CA PRO A 48 19.57 22.57 -12.00
C PRO A 48 18.46 23.46 -12.58
N ASP A 49 18.07 23.25 -13.84
CA ASP A 49 17.05 24.02 -14.55
C ASP A 49 15.63 23.44 -14.37
N GLY A 50 15.48 22.40 -13.55
CA GLY A 50 14.20 21.71 -13.32
C GLY A 50 13.86 20.64 -14.36
N THR A 51 14.72 20.39 -15.35
CA THR A 51 14.56 19.21 -16.23
C THR A 51 14.99 17.93 -15.53
N TRP A 52 14.52 16.80 -16.02
CA TRP A 52 15.07 15.49 -15.65
C TRP A 52 15.83 14.88 -16.80
N GLN A 53 17.08 14.53 -16.57
CA GLN A 53 17.86 13.76 -17.53
C GLN A 53 17.47 12.29 -17.44
N VAL A 54 17.20 11.71 -18.60
CA VAL A 54 16.89 10.29 -18.76
C VAL A 54 18.13 9.57 -19.28
N ALA A 55 18.60 8.57 -18.55
CA ALA A 55 19.76 7.77 -18.94
C ALA A 55 19.44 6.28 -18.94
N THR A 56 20.11 5.53 -19.80
CA THR A 56 20.13 4.06 -19.78
C THR A 56 21.56 3.59 -19.48
N ALA A 57 21.76 2.28 -19.38
CA ALA A 57 23.11 1.71 -19.30
C ALA A 57 24.00 2.09 -20.51
N ALA A 58 23.42 2.48 -21.64
CA ALA A 58 24.14 2.92 -22.83
C ALA A 58 24.52 4.42 -22.83
N GLY A 59 24.01 5.20 -21.87
CA GLY A 59 24.24 6.63 -21.76
C GLY A 59 22.96 7.47 -21.72
N VAL A 60 23.13 8.79 -21.81
CA VAL A 60 22.04 9.77 -21.78
C VAL A 60 21.20 9.66 -23.05
N VAL A 61 19.89 9.51 -22.85
CA VAL A 61 18.88 9.44 -23.93
C VAL A 61 18.32 10.80 -24.24
N GLY A 62 18.07 11.62 -23.23
CA GLY A 62 17.45 12.93 -23.40
C GLY A 62 17.00 13.55 -22.09
N LEU A 63 16.08 14.51 -22.18
CA LEU A 63 15.56 15.31 -21.09
C LEU A 63 14.02 15.28 -21.08
N ILE A 64 13.42 15.22 -19.91
CA ILE A 64 12.01 15.51 -19.66
C ILE A 64 11.89 17.00 -19.34
N ALA A 65 10.92 17.69 -19.94
CA ALA A 65 10.73 19.11 -19.76
C ALA A 65 10.32 19.46 -18.31
N PRO A 66 10.62 20.68 -17.81
CA PRO A 66 10.30 21.04 -16.44
C PRO A 66 8.79 21.05 -16.14
N GLN A 67 7.96 21.26 -17.17
CA GLN A 67 6.51 21.25 -17.06
C GLN A 67 5.99 19.84 -16.75
N ASP A 68 6.47 18.83 -17.49
CA ASP A 68 6.10 17.43 -17.26
C ASP A 68 6.69 16.91 -15.94
N ALA A 69 7.93 17.28 -15.63
CA ALA A 69 8.58 16.93 -14.36
C ALA A 69 7.82 17.50 -13.15
N ALA A 70 7.30 18.73 -13.26
CA ALA A 70 6.55 19.38 -12.18
C ALA A 70 5.20 18.70 -11.86
N GLU A 71 4.67 17.86 -12.76
CA GLU A 71 3.48 17.05 -12.46
C GLU A 71 3.75 15.95 -11.43
N TYR A 72 5.03 15.62 -11.19
CA TYR A 72 5.47 14.49 -10.37
C TYR A 72 6.38 14.93 -9.20
N PRO A 73 5.87 15.76 -8.28
CA PRO A 73 6.66 16.24 -7.15
C PRO A 73 7.12 15.11 -6.22
N GLU A 74 6.47 13.94 -6.24
CA GLU A 74 6.91 12.79 -5.45
C GLU A 74 8.27 12.24 -5.92
N ILE A 75 8.63 12.38 -7.20
CA ILE A 75 9.95 11.96 -7.71
C ILE A 75 11.06 12.87 -7.19
N GLU A 76 10.75 14.15 -6.94
CA GLU A 76 11.70 15.08 -6.33
C GLU A 76 12.12 14.62 -4.92
N LEU A 77 11.20 13.98 -4.18
CA LEU A 77 11.50 13.41 -2.86
C LEU A 77 12.57 12.31 -2.93
N LEU A 78 12.61 11.55 -4.03
CA LEU A 78 13.65 10.55 -4.25
C LEU A 78 15.02 11.22 -4.42
N PHE A 79 15.09 12.30 -5.21
CA PHE A 79 16.33 13.04 -5.39
C PHE A 79 16.83 13.66 -4.08
N ASP A 80 15.93 14.26 -3.30
CA ASP A 80 16.24 14.83 -1.99
C ASP A 80 16.70 13.74 -1.00
N ALA A 81 16.16 12.53 -1.12
CA ALA A 81 16.59 11.35 -0.37
C ALA A 81 17.86 10.68 -0.93
N GLN A 82 18.52 11.26 -1.94
CA GLN A 82 19.70 10.72 -2.63
C GLN A 82 19.44 9.34 -3.28
N LEU A 83 18.18 9.07 -3.60
CA LEU A 83 17.74 7.89 -4.34
C LEU A 83 17.64 8.24 -5.82
N THR A 84 17.99 7.26 -6.66
CA THR A 84 17.89 7.42 -8.11
C THR A 84 16.64 6.68 -8.61
N PRO A 85 15.64 7.39 -9.14
CA PRO A 85 14.46 6.75 -9.72
C PRO A 85 14.87 5.84 -10.88
N ALA A 86 14.49 4.57 -10.79
CA ALA A 86 14.65 3.57 -11.83
C ALA A 86 13.29 3.31 -12.48
N VAL A 87 13.16 3.67 -13.75
CA VAL A 87 11.90 3.74 -14.48
C VAL A 87 11.98 2.91 -15.76
N THR A 88 10.83 2.68 -16.40
CA THR A 88 10.81 2.09 -17.74
C THR A 88 10.82 3.17 -18.80
N LEU A 89 11.74 3.07 -19.75
CA LEU A 89 11.78 3.86 -20.98
C LEU A 89 11.25 3.00 -22.13
N ARG A 90 10.25 3.51 -22.83
CA ARG A 90 9.82 2.95 -24.11
C ARG A 90 10.57 3.64 -25.24
N GLN A 91 11.51 2.91 -25.82
CA GLN A 91 12.28 3.34 -26.97
C GLN A 91 11.39 3.33 -28.21
N SER A 92 11.29 4.50 -28.84
CA SER A 92 10.66 4.70 -30.13
C SER A 92 11.33 5.93 -30.78
N PRO A 93 11.01 6.29 -32.04
CA PRO A 93 11.48 7.54 -32.63
C PRO A 93 11.18 8.78 -31.76
N GLN A 94 10.12 8.73 -30.96
CA GLN A 94 9.82 9.69 -29.90
C GLN A 94 9.82 8.95 -28.54
N PRO A 95 10.97 8.88 -27.85
CA PRO A 95 11.09 8.11 -26.62
C PRO A 95 10.18 8.66 -25.53
N THR A 96 9.64 7.77 -24.69
CA THR A 96 8.75 8.12 -23.56
C THR A 96 9.15 7.37 -22.31
N VAL A 97 9.18 8.06 -21.17
CA VAL A 97 9.28 7.42 -19.86
C VAL A 97 7.88 7.02 -19.41
N LEU A 98 7.74 5.78 -18.96
CA LEU A 98 6.48 5.23 -18.47
C LEU A 98 6.45 5.33 -16.96
N LEU A 99 5.45 6.05 -16.43
CA LEU A 99 5.23 6.21 -15.01
C LEU A 99 3.79 5.85 -14.64
N PRO A 100 3.51 5.53 -13.37
CA PRO A 100 2.18 5.62 -12.81
C PRO A 100 1.61 7.03 -12.97
N ARG A 101 0.32 7.19 -12.68
CA ARG A 101 -0.25 8.54 -12.52
C ARG A 101 0.47 9.30 -11.40
N PRO A 102 0.54 10.64 -11.48
CA PRO A 102 0.98 11.46 -10.37
C PRO A 102 0.29 11.08 -9.05
N GLY A 103 1.07 11.00 -7.99
CA GLY A 103 0.63 10.58 -6.65
C GLY A 103 0.61 9.06 -6.43
N LEU A 104 0.97 8.26 -7.43
CA LEU A 104 1.06 6.79 -7.33
C LEU A 104 2.48 6.24 -7.52
N CYS A 105 3.49 7.10 -7.66
CA CYS A 105 4.86 6.64 -7.83
C CYS A 105 5.50 6.18 -6.51
N LEU A 106 5.04 6.73 -5.38
CA LEU A 106 5.56 6.46 -4.03
C LEU A 106 4.42 6.09 -3.08
N PRO A 107 4.68 5.23 -2.08
CA PRO A 107 3.68 4.89 -1.09
C PRO A 107 3.35 6.09 -0.20
N ALA A 108 2.07 6.24 0.11
CA ALA A 108 1.56 7.32 0.97
C ALA A 108 1.79 7.06 2.46
N ASN A 109 2.26 5.86 2.84
CA ASN A 109 2.60 5.50 4.21
C ASN A 109 4.05 5.01 4.34
N ASN A 110 4.63 5.23 5.51
CA ASN A 110 5.98 4.76 5.82
C ASN A 110 5.99 3.26 6.09
N PRO A 111 7.13 2.57 5.84
CA PRO A 111 7.33 1.23 6.35
C PRO A 111 7.34 1.23 7.90
N PRO A 112 7.08 0.08 8.55
CA PRO A 112 7.17 -0.06 10.00
C PRO A 112 8.59 0.16 10.53
N SER A 113 8.69 0.49 11.82
CA SER A 113 9.98 0.62 12.52
C SER A 113 10.73 -0.71 12.66
N SER A 114 9.98 -1.80 12.84
CA SER A 114 10.50 -3.16 12.93
C SER A 114 11.14 -3.64 11.62
N PRO A 115 12.10 -4.57 11.64
CA PRO A 115 12.64 -5.19 10.44
C PRO A 115 11.57 -5.77 9.50
N TRP A 116 11.81 -5.65 8.19
CA TRP A 116 10.85 -6.07 7.18
C TRP A 116 11.52 -6.58 5.90
N ALA A 117 10.77 -7.38 5.16
CA ALA A 117 11.08 -7.83 3.80
C ALA A 117 9.99 -7.35 2.84
N LEU A 118 10.39 -6.71 1.74
CA LEU A 118 9.46 -6.17 0.74
C LEU A 118 9.36 -7.11 -0.46
N LEU A 119 8.14 -7.52 -0.77
CA LEU A 119 7.82 -8.34 -1.94
C LEU A 119 7.86 -7.51 -3.23
N SER A 120 8.34 -8.13 -4.30
CA SER A 120 8.36 -7.56 -5.66
C SER A 120 6.97 -7.43 -6.27
N PHE A 121 6.93 -6.75 -7.41
CA PHE A 121 5.74 -6.68 -8.26
C PHE A 121 5.42 -8.02 -8.93
N ALA A 122 4.13 -8.38 -8.94
CA ALA A 122 3.58 -9.61 -9.52
C ALA A 122 2.15 -9.35 -10.04
N PRO A 123 1.46 -10.33 -10.65
CA PRO A 123 0.03 -10.19 -10.91
C PRO A 123 -0.73 -9.81 -9.63
N ALA A 124 -1.64 -8.83 -9.75
CA ALA A 124 -2.34 -8.26 -8.62
C ALA A 124 -3.28 -9.26 -7.93
N ILE A 125 -3.27 -9.25 -6.61
CA ILE A 125 -4.26 -9.91 -5.75
C ILE A 125 -5.24 -8.86 -5.28
N SER A 126 -6.50 -8.96 -5.69
CA SER A 126 -7.53 -7.96 -5.37
C SER A 126 -8.25 -8.28 -4.07
N ILE A 127 -8.42 -7.27 -3.22
CA ILE A 127 -9.35 -7.27 -2.09
C ILE A 127 -10.43 -6.23 -2.38
N THR A 128 -11.70 -6.64 -2.32
CA THR A 128 -12.86 -5.78 -2.60
C THR A 128 -13.67 -5.45 -1.35
N ASP A 129 -13.69 -6.34 -0.37
CA ASP A 129 -14.53 -6.21 0.83
C ASP A 129 -13.77 -5.50 1.96
N ILE A 130 -13.24 -4.33 1.64
CA ILE A 130 -12.43 -3.51 2.57
C ILE A 130 -13.37 -2.91 3.63
N PRO A 131 -13.08 -3.01 4.95
CA PRO A 131 -13.89 -2.39 5.99
C PRO A 131 -13.88 -0.86 5.93
N ASP A 132 -15.01 -0.21 6.26
CA ASP A 132 -15.20 1.26 6.17
C ASP A 132 -14.30 2.04 7.12
N GLU A 133 -13.88 1.41 8.22
CA GLU A 133 -12.97 1.97 9.21
C GLU A 133 -11.48 1.98 8.78
N VAL A 134 -11.12 1.28 7.70
CA VAL A 134 -9.75 1.31 7.17
C VAL A 134 -9.53 2.63 6.45
N ASP A 135 -8.41 3.29 6.73
CA ASP A 135 -8.02 4.59 6.17
C ASP A 135 -7.57 4.49 4.69
N ILE A 136 -8.47 4.00 3.85
CA ILE A 136 -8.35 3.94 2.39
C ILE A 136 -9.50 4.78 1.83
N PRO A 137 -9.21 5.84 1.07
CA PRO A 137 -10.23 6.76 0.58
C PRO A 137 -11.23 6.03 -0.33
N GLN A 138 -12.51 6.40 -0.24
CA GLN A 138 -13.56 5.73 -1.02
C GLN A 138 -13.48 6.02 -2.53
N PHE A 139 -13.06 7.23 -2.90
CA PHE A 139 -13.02 7.71 -4.29
C PHE A 139 -11.62 8.12 -4.76
N GLY A 140 -10.64 8.11 -3.86
CA GLY A 140 -9.25 8.46 -4.13
C GLY A 140 -8.47 7.31 -4.76
N ARG A 141 -7.30 7.62 -5.33
CA ARG A 141 -6.31 6.60 -5.69
C ARG A 141 -5.14 6.75 -4.75
N ILE A 142 -4.60 5.65 -4.26
CA ILE A 142 -3.49 5.69 -3.31
C ILE A 142 -2.59 4.48 -3.50
N HIS A 143 -1.29 4.70 -3.39
CA HIS A 143 -0.27 3.67 -3.28
C HIS A 143 0.06 3.49 -1.80
N LEU A 144 0.09 2.25 -1.31
CA LEU A 144 0.31 1.89 0.08
C LEU A 144 1.35 0.77 0.20
N LEU A 145 2.01 0.74 1.35
CA LEU A 145 2.70 -0.44 1.86
C LEU A 145 1.75 -1.16 2.84
N VAL A 146 1.42 -2.41 2.54
CA VAL A 146 0.59 -3.26 3.41
C VAL A 146 1.41 -4.40 3.99
N THR A 147 1.06 -4.82 5.20
CA THR A 147 1.67 -5.99 5.83
C THR A 147 0.86 -7.23 5.50
N LEU A 148 1.53 -8.28 5.02
CA LEU A 148 0.94 -9.60 4.81
C LEU A 148 1.33 -10.53 5.97
N ARG A 149 0.35 -11.23 6.52
CA ARG A 149 0.56 -12.19 7.61
C ARG A 149 -0.24 -13.45 7.39
N ALA A 150 0.44 -14.59 7.52
CA ALA A 150 -0.18 -15.91 7.61
C ALA A 150 -0.71 -16.14 9.04
N ALA A 151 -1.90 -16.71 9.19
CA ALA A 151 -2.45 -17.03 10.50
C ALA A 151 -1.64 -18.17 11.16
N GLU A 152 -1.41 -18.07 12.47
CA GLU A 152 -0.64 -19.07 13.20
C GLU A 152 -1.32 -20.45 13.23
N SER A 153 -2.64 -20.46 13.34
CA SER A 153 -3.44 -21.70 13.33
C SER A 153 -3.58 -22.32 11.94
N ASP A 154 -3.41 -21.52 10.90
CA ASP A 154 -3.56 -21.94 9.51
C ASP A 154 -2.68 -21.06 8.60
N PRO A 155 -1.45 -21.50 8.30
CA PRO A 155 -0.52 -20.73 7.47
C PRO A 155 -1.03 -20.45 6.05
N GLN A 156 -2.05 -21.17 5.57
CA GLN A 156 -2.70 -20.88 4.29
C GLN A 156 -3.62 -19.66 4.39
N ARG A 157 -4.09 -19.31 5.59
CA ARG A 157 -4.93 -18.13 5.75
C ARG A 157 -4.08 -16.87 5.85
N ILE A 158 -3.90 -16.19 4.72
CA ILE A 158 -3.12 -14.96 4.61
C ILE A 158 -4.04 -13.74 4.67
N SER A 159 -3.71 -12.77 5.52
CA SER A 159 -4.44 -11.51 5.65
C SER A 159 -3.54 -10.30 5.45
N ALA A 160 -4.12 -9.24 4.89
CA ALA A 160 -3.48 -7.95 4.67
C ALA A 160 -3.87 -6.94 5.75
N TYR A 161 -2.92 -6.10 6.14
CA TYR A 161 -3.08 -5.08 7.17
C TYR A 161 -2.49 -3.75 6.74
N LEU A 162 -3.15 -2.66 7.14
CA LEU A 162 -2.63 -1.28 7.06
C LEU A 162 -2.31 -0.82 8.48
N GLY A 163 -1.03 -0.86 8.86
CA GLY A 163 -0.65 -0.75 10.26
C GLY A 163 -1.39 -1.80 11.09
N PRO A 164 -2.13 -1.42 12.15
CA PRO A 164 -2.90 -2.37 12.95
C PRO A 164 -4.25 -2.78 12.33
N GLN A 165 -4.70 -2.13 11.26
CA GLN A 165 -6.04 -2.30 10.72
C GLN A 165 -6.10 -3.50 9.78
N PHE A 166 -7.03 -4.43 10.04
CA PHE A 166 -7.32 -5.54 9.13
C PHE A 166 -7.99 -5.01 7.85
N ILE A 167 -7.39 -5.31 6.69
CA ILE A 167 -7.94 -4.94 5.37
C ILE A 167 -8.83 -6.06 4.84
N GLY A 168 -8.34 -7.31 4.92
CA GLY A 168 -9.01 -8.45 4.31
C GLY A 168 -8.14 -9.70 4.32
N THR A 169 -8.78 -10.85 4.09
CA THR A 169 -8.10 -12.12 3.83
C THR A 169 -7.94 -12.28 2.31
N LEU A 170 -6.79 -12.77 1.86
CA LEU A 170 -6.52 -12.98 0.44
C LEU A 170 -7.21 -14.27 -0.02
N ASP A 171 -8.07 -14.18 -1.03
CA ASP A 171 -8.82 -15.34 -1.56
C ASP A 171 -8.02 -16.17 -2.57
N SER A 172 -6.99 -15.57 -3.18
CA SER A 172 -6.11 -16.22 -4.14
C SER A 172 -4.73 -15.60 -4.03
N TYR A 173 -3.71 -16.45 -3.97
CA TYR A 173 -2.31 -16.03 -3.90
C TYR A 173 -1.42 -17.13 -4.49
N PRO A 174 -0.16 -16.80 -4.86
CA PRO A 174 0.77 -17.79 -5.37
C PRO A 174 1.15 -18.83 -4.32
N ASP A 175 1.33 -20.09 -4.73
CA ASP A 175 1.62 -21.23 -3.82
C ASP A 175 2.85 -21.02 -2.91
N TYR A 176 3.80 -20.19 -3.32
CA TYR A 176 5.00 -19.90 -2.51
C TYR A 176 4.75 -18.93 -1.35
N LEU A 177 3.66 -18.16 -1.39
CA LEU A 177 3.45 -17.05 -0.46
C LEU A 177 3.32 -17.52 1.00
N PRO A 178 2.54 -18.57 1.33
CA PRO A 178 2.43 -19.07 2.71
C PRO A 178 3.79 -19.41 3.34
N ASP A 179 4.60 -20.20 2.64
CA ASP A 179 5.91 -20.65 3.14
C ASP A 179 6.88 -19.47 3.32
N LEU A 180 6.83 -18.50 2.40
CA LEU A 180 7.62 -17.28 2.47
C LEU A 180 7.25 -16.42 3.70
N LEU A 181 5.95 -16.24 3.97
CA LEU A 181 5.49 -15.49 5.15
C LEU A 181 5.91 -16.18 6.46
N VAL A 182 5.80 -17.51 6.52
CA VAL A 182 6.26 -18.29 7.68
C VAL A 182 7.77 -18.17 7.86
N GLN A 183 8.54 -18.18 6.77
CA GLN A 183 9.99 -17.99 6.82
C GLN A 183 10.37 -16.61 7.35
N HIS A 184 9.75 -15.54 6.83
CA HIS A 184 9.98 -14.18 7.31
C HIS A 184 9.61 -14.03 8.79
N ALA A 185 8.47 -14.57 9.21
CA ALA A 185 8.05 -14.55 10.61
C ALA A 185 9.06 -15.25 11.54
N LYS A 186 9.60 -16.42 11.15
CA LYS A 186 10.67 -17.11 11.89
C LYS A 186 11.96 -16.30 12.00
N GLN A 187 12.20 -15.40 11.06
CA GLN A 187 13.34 -14.47 11.04
C GLN A 187 13.05 -13.15 11.78
N GLY A 188 11.84 -12.98 12.33
CA GLY A 188 11.42 -11.73 12.98
C GLY A 188 11.14 -10.59 12.00
N LEU A 189 10.87 -10.89 10.72
CA LEU A 189 10.60 -9.91 9.68
C LEU A 189 9.09 -9.78 9.43
N SER A 190 8.61 -8.54 9.37
CA SER A 190 7.30 -8.24 8.77
C SER A 190 7.40 -8.37 7.25
N THR A 191 6.38 -8.94 6.59
CA THR A 191 6.35 -8.99 5.12
C THR A 191 5.52 -7.84 4.58
N LEU A 192 6.14 -6.98 3.79
CA LEU A 192 5.49 -5.85 3.14
C LEU A 192 5.22 -6.15 1.67
N ALA A 193 4.13 -5.59 1.17
CA ALA A 193 3.79 -5.59 -0.25
C ALA A 193 3.34 -4.19 -0.66
N HIS A 194 3.65 -3.80 -1.89
CA HIS A 194 3.01 -2.63 -2.48
C HIS A 194 1.55 -2.96 -2.79
N ALA A 195 0.67 -2.01 -2.52
CA ALA A 195 -0.76 -2.11 -2.78
C ALA A 195 -1.29 -0.83 -3.39
N TYR A 196 -2.18 -0.94 -4.38
CA TYR A 196 -2.72 0.20 -5.10
C TYR A 196 -4.23 0.16 -5.02
N HIS A 197 -4.79 1.20 -4.43
CA HIS A 197 -6.22 1.41 -4.40
C HIS A 197 -6.63 2.29 -5.58
N PHE A 198 -7.71 1.89 -6.23
CA PHE A 198 -8.44 2.72 -7.16
C PHE A 198 -9.92 2.35 -7.15
N PRO A 199 -10.83 3.33 -7.28
CA PRO A 199 -12.25 3.08 -7.21
C PRO A 199 -12.71 2.35 -8.48
N ARG A 200 -13.49 1.27 -8.31
CA ARG A 200 -14.19 0.57 -9.40
C ARG A 200 -15.67 0.42 -9.05
N GLN A 201 -16.55 0.83 -9.97
CA GLN A 201 -18.01 0.62 -9.87
C GLN A 201 -18.62 1.04 -8.52
N GLY A 202 -18.07 2.08 -7.88
CA GLY A 202 -18.54 2.59 -6.58
C GLY A 202 -18.00 1.85 -5.34
N GLY A 203 -17.19 0.80 -5.52
CA GLY A 203 -16.54 0.05 -4.44
C GLY A 203 -15.04 0.35 -4.31
N ARG A 204 -14.50 0.07 -3.12
CA ARG A 204 -13.06 0.13 -2.87
C ARG A 204 -12.41 -1.18 -3.33
N VAL A 205 -11.39 -1.09 -4.17
CA VAL A 205 -10.59 -2.25 -4.59
C VAL A 205 -9.14 -1.95 -4.29
N LEU A 206 -8.48 -2.84 -3.55
CA LEU A 206 -7.05 -2.77 -3.27
C LEU A 206 -6.34 -3.92 -3.98
N ASN A 207 -5.44 -3.58 -4.89
CA ASN A 207 -4.61 -4.54 -5.61
C ASN A 207 -3.26 -4.67 -4.92
N ILE A 208 -2.97 -5.86 -4.39
CA ILE A 208 -1.73 -6.18 -3.67
C ILE A 208 -0.77 -6.91 -4.60
N TYR A 209 0.49 -6.51 -4.57
CA TYR A 209 1.57 -7.06 -5.39
C TYR A 209 2.51 -7.88 -4.50
N ALA A 210 2.43 -9.20 -4.62
CA ALA A 210 3.13 -10.14 -3.74
C ALA A 210 4.03 -11.11 -4.52
N GLY A 211 5.05 -10.57 -5.20
CA GLY A 211 6.01 -11.31 -6.00
C GLY A 211 7.10 -12.01 -5.17
N LYS A 212 7.58 -13.16 -5.68
CA LYS A 212 8.57 -14.02 -5.01
C LYS A 212 9.92 -13.34 -4.80
N GLN A 213 10.31 -12.47 -5.72
CA GLN A 213 11.59 -11.79 -5.62
C GLN A 213 11.49 -10.77 -4.48
N ILE A 214 12.36 -10.89 -3.49
CA ILE A 214 12.49 -9.85 -2.47
C ILE A 214 13.37 -8.80 -3.13
N GLU A 215 12.79 -7.65 -3.49
CA GLU A 215 13.57 -6.57 -4.11
C GLU A 215 14.58 -5.96 -3.12
N GLN A 216 14.31 -6.08 -1.81
CA GLN A 216 15.25 -5.78 -0.72
C GLN A 216 14.91 -6.57 0.57
N GLU A 217 15.83 -7.42 1.05
CA GLU A 217 15.78 -7.98 2.40
C GLU A 217 16.53 -7.00 3.32
N THR A 218 15.85 -6.34 4.25
CA THR A 218 16.52 -5.39 5.16
C THR A 218 16.52 -5.97 6.57
N ARG A 219 17.58 -6.71 6.90
CA ARG A 219 17.76 -7.24 8.26
C ARG A 219 18.04 -6.17 9.30
N ASP A 220 18.55 -5.04 8.85
CA ASP A 220 18.95 -3.87 9.64
C ASP A 220 18.02 -2.67 9.45
N GLY A 221 16.92 -2.84 8.70
CA GLY A 221 16.04 -1.75 8.35
C GLY A 221 16.70 -0.70 7.46
N SER A 222 17.59 -1.04 6.53
CA SER A 222 18.26 -0.07 5.64
C SER A 222 17.63 0.11 4.25
N GLY A 223 16.37 -0.31 4.05
CA GLY A 223 15.73 -0.31 2.73
C GLY A 223 15.46 1.07 2.14
N GLN A 224 15.33 1.13 0.82
CA GLN A 224 15.01 2.34 0.06
C GLN A 224 13.78 3.06 0.63
N GLU A 225 12.73 2.33 1.02
CA GLU A 225 11.52 2.91 1.62
C GLU A 225 11.78 3.58 2.96
N ARG A 226 12.74 3.06 3.72
CA ARG A 226 13.14 3.70 4.96
C ARG A 226 14.05 4.90 4.71
N LEU A 227 15.00 4.80 3.78
CA LEU A 227 15.85 5.93 3.39
C LEU A 227 14.99 7.10 2.89
N LEU A 228 13.98 6.81 2.07
CA LEU A 228 12.97 7.76 1.64
C LEU A 228 12.26 8.36 2.86
N ALA A 229 11.71 7.54 3.75
CA ALA A 229 10.98 8.01 4.94
C ALA A 229 11.83 8.86 5.91
N GLU A 230 13.10 8.52 6.10
CA GLU A 230 14.01 9.23 7.00
C GLU A 230 14.47 10.57 6.42
N ASN A 231 14.81 10.60 5.13
CA ASN A 231 15.28 11.81 4.45
C ASN A 231 14.15 12.80 4.18
N THR A 232 12.94 12.31 3.87
CA THR A 232 11.78 13.18 3.61
C THR A 232 11.16 13.79 4.87
N ARG A 233 11.31 13.17 6.05
CA ARG A 233 10.95 13.81 7.34
C ARG A 233 11.66 15.15 7.57
N SER A 234 12.80 15.37 6.91
CA SER A 234 13.58 16.60 7.01
C SER A 234 13.14 17.70 6.03
N ALA A 235 12.22 17.42 5.09
CA ALA A 235 11.73 18.36 4.08
C ALA A 235 10.30 18.85 4.42
N SER A 236 10.16 20.08 4.91
CA SER A 236 8.87 20.62 5.40
C SER A 236 7.85 20.97 4.31
N SER A 237 8.19 20.88 3.03
CA SER A 237 7.37 21.38 1.91
C SER A 237 6.55 20.32 1.16
N ALA A 238 6.75 19.02 1.41
CA ALA A 238 6.11 17.95 0.64
C ALA A 238 4.65 17.64 1.03
N ALA A 239 4.17 18.23 2.13
CA ALA A 239 2.90 17.86 2.75
C ALA A 239 1.65 18.56 2.17
N ALA A 240 1.78 19.39 1.12
CA ALA A 240 0.70 20.32 0.72
C ALA A 240 0.13 20.14 -0.70
N THR A 241 0.67 19.28 -1.55
CA THR A 241 0.21 19.17 -2.96
C THR A 241 -0.34 17.80 -3.37
N PHE A 242 -0.27 16.81 -2.50
CA PHE A 242 -0.91 15.51 -2.68
C PHE A 242 -1.58 15.13 -1.35
N GLU A 243 -2.61 14.28 -1.41
CA GLU A 243 -3.12 13.54 -0.24
C GLU A 243 -2.07 12.54 0.31
N THR A 244 -0.79 12.90 0.33
CA THR A 244 0.20 12.34 1.25
C THR A 244 -0.02 13.02 2.60
N ALA A 245 -1.12 12.63 3.25
CA ALA A 245 -1.31 12.88 4.67
C ALA A 245 -0.15 12.21 5.42
N SER A 246 0.89 13.00 5.63
CA SER A 246 1.73 13.02 6.81
C SER A 246 1.94 11.67 7.49
N PHE A 247 3.05 11.02 7.14
CA PHE A 247 4.01 10.47 8.09
C PHE A 247 3.48 10.07 9.48
N LYS A 248 2.80 8.91 9.56
CA LYS A 248 2.83 8.14 10.81
C LYS A 248 3.72 6.92 10.60
N ALA A 249 4.85 6.87 11.29
CA ALA A 249 5.57 5.62 11.44
C ALA A 249 4.64 4.64 12.17
N ILE A 250 4.39 3.47 11.58
CA ILE A 250 3.77 2.38 12.32
C ILE A 250 4.79 1.98 13.40
N THR A 251 4.42 2.17 14.66
CA THR A 251 5.29 1.84 15.80
C THR A 251 5.19 0.35 16.14
N ASP A 252 6.19 -0.20 16.82
CA ASP A 252 6.14 -1.57 17.36
C ASP A 252 4.94 -1.76 18.31
N GLU A 253 4.47 -0.68 18.94
CA GLU A 253 3.25 -0.69 19.74
C GLU A 253 1.99 -0.85 18.89
N ASP A 254 1.93 -0.25 17.69
CA ASP A 254 0.84 -0.47 16.73
C ASP A 254 0.87 -1.92 16.22
N LEU A 255 2.05 -2.48 15.95
CA LEU A 255 2.21 -3.86 15.50
C LEU A 255 1.85 -4.88 16.61
N SER A 256 2.25 -4.63 17.86
CA SER A 256 1.93 -5.53 18.99
C SER A 256 0.44 -5.54 19.36
N ARG A 257 -0.35 -4.56 18.90
CA ARG A 257 -1.81 -4.55 19.02
C ARG A 257 -2.49 -5.46 17.98
N ILE A 258 -1.80 -5.84 16.90
CA ILE A 258 -2.29 -6.82 15.90
C ILE A 258 -2.44 -8.21 16.55
N ASP A 259 -1.51 -8.58 17.43
CA ASP A 259 -1.56 -9.83 18.21
C ASP A 259 -2.68 -9.86 19.26
N ARG A 260 -3.33 -8.71 19.51
CA ARG A 260 -4.38 -8.55 20.52
C ARG A 260 -5.74 -8.23 19.93
N LEU A 261 -5.87 -8.14 18.61
CA LEU A 261 -7.20 -8.09 18.00
C LEU A 261 -7.86 -9.44 18.30
N PRO A 262 -8.97 -9.47 19.06
CA PRO A 262 -9.70 -10.71 19.23
C PRO A 262 -10.10 -11.18 17.85
N GLN A 263 -9.78 -12.45 17.54
CA GLN A 263 -10.42 -13.19 16.48
C GLN A 263 -11.91 -12.84 16.52
N LYS A 264 -12.49 -12.47 15.38
CA LYS A 264 -13.93 -12.41 15.19
C LYS A 264 -14.49 -13.65 15.86
N ALA A 265 -15.21 -13.44 16.97
CA ALA A 265 -15.68 -14.53 17.81
C ALA A 265 -16.37 -15.55 16.90
N THR A 266 -15.73 -16.69 16.71
CA THR A 266 -16.43 -17.90 16.30
C THR A 266 -17.57 -18.06 17.29
N ALA A 267 -18.77 -18.19 16.75
CA ALA A 267 -19.98 -18.35 17.51
C ALA A 267 -19.84 -19.54 18.45
N ASP A 268 -19.62 -19.26 19.75
CA ASP A 268 -20.31 -19.94 20.85
C ASP A 268 -20.04 -19.22 22.17
N SER A 269 -20.92 -18.26 22.47
CA SER A 269 -21.64 -18.20 23.74
C SER A 269 -22.56 -16.98 23.72
N THR A 270 -23.86 -17.27 23.78
CA THR A 270 -24.95 -16.30 23.90
C THR A 270 -24.74 -15.29 25.03
N PRO A 271 -25.16 -14.03 24.84
CA PRO A 271 -25.92 -13.32 25.84
C PRO A 271 -27.37 -13.29 25.39
N THR A 272 -28.22 -14.06 26.04
CA THR A 272 -29.67 -13.89 25.93
C THR A 272 -30.00 -12.46 26.34
N LYS A 273 -30.43 -11.67 25.36
CA LYS A 273 -31.01 -10.34 25.56
C LYS A 273 -32.21 -10.52 26.49
N LYS A 274 -32.03 -10.23 27.78
CA LYS A 274 -33.10 -10.27 28.78
C LYS A 274 -34.11 -9.19 28.42
N ASN A 275 -35.15 -9.58 27.69
CA ASN A 275 -36.31 -8.77 27.42
C ASN A 275 -36.99 -8.45 28.77
N ASN A 276 -36.85 -7.21 29.25
CA ASN A 276 -37.47 -6.70 30.48
C ASN A 276 -39.01 -6.64 30.46
N LYS A 277 -39.68 -7.34 29.54
CA LYS A 277 -41.13 -7.47 29.50
C LYS A 277 -41.67 -8.61 30.36
N SER A 278 -40.84 -9.61 30.70
CA SER A 278 -41.28 -10.76 31.52
C SER A 278 -41.45 -10.41 33.00
N TRP A 279 -40.65 -9.48 33.54
CA TRP A 279 -40.75 -9.05 34.94
C TRP A 279 -42.04 -8.27 35.23
N LEU A 280 -42.50 -7.46 34.27
CA LEU A 280 -43.78 -6.75 34.36
C LEU A 280 -44.99 -7.69 34.33
N ILE A 281 -44.93 -8.78 33.56
CA ILE A 281 -45.99 -9.80 33.53
C ILE A 281 -46.01 -10.60 34.83
N PHE A 282 -44.85 -10.98 35.36
CA PHE A 282 -44.76 -11.69 36.65
C PHE A 282 -45.26 -10.84 37.82
N ALA A 283 -44.91 -9.55 37.86
CA ALA A 283 -45.41 -8.64 38.89
C ALA A 283 -46.94 -8.46 38.82
N LEU A 284 -47.50 -8.35 37.61
CA LEU A 284 -48.94 -8.17 37.42
C LEU A 284 -49.74 -9.43 37.77
N VAL A 285 -49.21 -10.63 37.48
CA VAL A 285 -49.82 -11.91 37.87
C VAL A 285 -49.80 -12.10 39.39
N ILE A 286 -48.71 -11.74 40.07
CA ILE A 286 -48.61 -11.83 41.54
C ILE A 286 -49.62 -10.89 42.22
N VAL A 287 -49.77 -9.66 41.70
CA VAL A 287 -50.76 -8.71 42.23
C VAL A 287 -52.19 -9.22 42.00
N CYS A 288 -52.50 -9.76 40.81
CA CYS A 288 -53.83 -10.33 40.55
C CYS A 288 -54.14 -11.53 41.46
N ILE A 289 -53.17 -12.41 41.73
CA ILE A 289 -53.35 -13.55 42.65
C ILE A 289 -53.56 -13.07 44.09
N ALA A 290 -52.80 -12.06 44.55
CA ALA A 290 -52.96 -11.51 45.89
C ALA A 290 -54.34 -10.85 46.09
N VAL A 291 -54.84 -10.12 45.08
CA VAL A 291 -56.19 -9.54 45.10
C VAL A 291 -57.26 -10.63 45.11
N LEU A 292 -57.10 -11.69 44.32
CA LEU A 292 -58.06 -12.79 44.27
C LEU A 292 -58.12 -13.56 45.59
N ILE A 293 -56.99 -13.78 46.25
CA ILE A 293 -56.91 -14.40 47.58
C ILE A 293 -57.55 -13.51 48.64
N ALA A 294 -57.31 -12.18 48.60
CA ALA A 294 -57.94 -11.25 49.54
C ALA A 294 -59.46 -11.20 49.40
N VAL A 295 -59.99 -11.29 48.17
CA VAL A 295 -61.43 -11.35 47.92
C VAL A 295 -62.02 -12.69 48.37
N LEU A 296 -61.29 -13.81 48.22
CA LEU A 296 -61.75 -15.14 48.66
C LEU A 296 -61.77 -15.31 50.19
N ILE A 297 -60.95 -14.54 50.92
CA ILE A 297 -60.90 -14.55 52.40
C ILE A 297 -61.96 -13.61 53.00
N ALA A 298 -62.50 -12.68 52.21
CA ALA A 298 -63.51 -11.70 52.63
C ALA A 298 -64.98 -12.11 52.32
N LEU A 299 -65.18 -13.31 51.75
CA LEU A 299 -66.48 -13.97 51.52
C LEU A 299 -66.69 -15.08 52.54
#